data_AF-A0A4R6AEH1-F1
#
_entry.id   AF-A0A4R6AEH1-F1
#
_cell.length_a   1.000
_cell.length_b   1.000
_cell.length_c   1.000
_cell.angle_alpha   90.00
_cell.angle_beta   90.00
_cell.angle_gamma   90.00
#
_symmetry.space_group_name_H-M   'P 1'
#
loop_
_entity.id
_entity.type
_entity.pdbx_description
1 polymer ?
#
loop_
_entity_poly.entity_id
_entity_poly.type
_entity_poly.pdbx_seq_one_letter_code
_entity_poly.pdbx_strand_id
1 'polypeptide(L)'
;MVEMVSRPYASAFEKFAAGNPDILCLSADLTSSCEIDGFRDRHPDQFVSMGMAEQNMMSFAGGLGLAGFRPFIHTFGVFMYRRPYDQLMASVAYPRRKVRLMGFLPGITTPGGMTHQSIEDIAVMRSIPNMSILETGDATEVESICEAADSIDGPVWCRVLRGSVPRLFDTPIRVGEMRVLSEGSDVLVVTAGITTEEAMRARSALSRAGLSIRHIHLHTIKPFDHAQLLDHIGSVRHGVITLENHVTEGGIGSLVAETMADAGVGKRLIRLGLKDTYAHGGSRAYLMRYYGLDALALVRGIETLTGQEFGITEDDLDHARVDDVHSLVKAEAL
;
A
#
# COMPACT_ATOMS: atom_id res chain seq x y z
N MET A 1 -18.40 -13.48 -7.92
CA MET A 1 -16.94 -13.61 -7.77
C MET A 1 -16.33 -12.25 -8.06
N VAL A 2 -15.35 -11.84 -7.26
CA VAL A 2 -14.60 -10.61 -7.52
C VAL A 2 -13.69 -10.82 -8.73
N GLU A 3 -13.65 -9.87 -9.65
CA GLU A 3 -12.79 -9.90 -10.83
C GLU A 3 -11.30 -9.92 -10.43
N MET A 4 -10.49 -10.75 -11.08
CA MET A 4 -9.03 -10.71 -11.00
C MET A 4 -8.48 -10.05 -12.26
N VAL A 5 -7.70 -9.00 -12.08
CA VAL A 5 -7.09 -8.24 -13.16
C VAL A 5 -5.63 -8.61 -13.26
N SER A 6 -5.22 -9.09 -14.43
CA SER A 6 -3.82 -9.43 -14.68
C SER A 6 -3.06 -8.19 -15.11
N ARG A 7 -1.96 -7.91 -14.40
CA ARG A 7 -1.02 -6.84 -14.67
C ARG A 7 -1.68 -5.45 -14.87
N PRO A 8 -2.52 -5.01 -13.91
CA PRO A 8 -3.28 -3.75 -14.06
C PRO A 8 -2.40 -2.52 -14.23
N TYR A 9 -1.16 -2.53 -13.71
CA TYR A 9 -0.27 -1.38 -13.83
C TYR A 9 0.23 -1.17 -15.26
N ALA A 10 0.43 -2.26 -16.02
CA ALA A 10 0.96 -2.19 -17.37
C ALA A 10 0.11 -1.30 -18.30
N SER A 11 -1.20 -1.55 -18.32
CA SER A 11 -2.14 -0.79 -19.14
C SER A 11 -2.35 0.62 -18.59
N ALA A 12 -2.40 0.77 -17.27
CA ALA A 12 -2.58 2.05 -16.60
C ALA A 12 -1.44 3.03 -16.89
N PHE A 13 -0.20 2.58 -16.72
CA PHE A 13 0.98 3.40 -16.95
C PHE A 13 1.11 3.80 -18.42
N GLU A 14 0.90 2.87 -19.35
CA GLU A 14 0.93 3.20 -20.78
C GLU A 14 -0.12 4.23 -21.15
N LYS A 15 -1.38 4.00 -20.77
CA LYS A 15 -2.47 4.92 -21.07
C LYS A 15 -2.19 6.33 -20.53
N PHE A 16 -1.59 6.41 -19.35
CA PHE A 16 -1.23 7.68 -18.72
C PHE A 16 -0.02 8.36 -19.38
N ALA A 17 1.06 7.62 -19.65
CA ALA A 17 2.35 8.18 -20.05
C ALA A 17 2.51 8.39 -21.56
N ALA A 18 1.88 7.59 -22.42
CA ALA A 18 2.13 7.58 -23.86
C ALA A 18 1.80 8.92 -24.56
N GLY A 19 0.82 9.68 -24.04
CA GLY A 19 0.43 10.99 -24.57
C GLY A 19 1.21 12.17 -23.97
N ASN A 20 2.14 11.92 -23.05
CA ASN A 20 2.80 12.93 -22.24
C ASN A 20 4.33 12.84 -22.40
N PRO A 21 4.93 13.55 -23.39
CA PRO A 21 6.34 13.37 -23.76
C PRO A 21 7.34 13.80 -22.66
N ASP A 22 6.90 14.60 -21.69
CA ASP A 22 7.68 15.00 -20.52
C ASP A 22 7.68 13.95 -19.40
N ILE A 23 6.84 12.91 -19.49
CA ILE A 23 6.89 11.75 -18.60
C ILE A 23 7.97 10.78 -19.09
N LEU A 24 8.89 10.43 -18.18
CA LEU A 24 9.95 9.47 -18.42
C LEU A 24 9.79 8.26 -17.49
N CYS A 25 9.82 7.07 -18.08
CA CYS A 25 9.75 5.78 -17.40
C CYS A 25 11.17 5.27 -17.11
N LEU A 26 11.56 5.28 -15.85
CA LEU A 26 12.88 4.82 -15.40
C LEU A 26 12.75 3.47 -14.69
N SER A 27 13.66 2.55 -14.99
CA SER A 27 13.68 1.20 -14.40
C SER A 27 15.06 0.84 -13.87
N ALA A 28 15.13 0.24 -12.69
CA ALA A 28 16.37 -0.30 -12.11
C ALA A 28 16.56 -1.80 -12.43
N ASP A 29 16.53 -2.17 -13.71
CA ASP A 29 16.60 -3.57 -14.20
C ASP A 29 15.48 -4.50 -13.70
N LEU A 30 14.34 -3.92 -13.29
CA LEU A 30 13.14 -4.66 -12.86
C LEU A 30 11.95 -4.39 -13.78
N THR A 31 12.22 -4.16 -15.06
CA THR A 31 11.24 -3.68 -16.05
C THR A 31 10.00 -4.56 -16.16
N SER A 32 10.16 -5.87 -16.39
CA SER A 32 9.01 -6.79 -16.45
C SER A 32 8.37 -7.00 -15.08
N SER A 33 9.18 -6.99 -14.02
CA SER A 33 8.71 -7.16 -12.65
C SER A 33 7.92 -5.95 -12.14
N CYS A 34 8.10 -4.76 -12.71
CA CYS A 34 7.30 -3.57 -12.43
C CYS A 34 6.25 -3.30 -13.51
N GLU A 35 6.01 -4.30 -14.36
CA GLU A 35 4.98 -4.30 -15.41
C GLU A 35 5.13 -3.25 -16.52
N ILE A 36 6.34 -2.74 -16.76
CA ILE A 36 6.63 -1.66 -17.72
C ILE A 36 7.43 -2.13 -18.95
N ASP A 37 7.53 -3.44 -19.17
CA ASP A 37 8.16 -4.05 -20.36
C ASP A 37 7.42 -3.71 -21.65
N GLY A 38 6.08 -3.77 -21.66
CA GLY A 38 5.29 -3.35 -22.81
C GLY A 38 5.49 -1.88 -23.16
N PHE A 39 5.58 -1.00 -22.15
CA PHE A 39 5.86 0.42 -22.35
C PHE A 39 7.25 0.65 -22.95
N ARG A 40 8.29 -0.01 -22.43
CA ARG A 40 9.65 0.02 -23.02
C ARG A 40 9.61 -0.32 -24.51
N ASP A 41 8.89 -1.37 -24.89
CA ASP A 41 8.92 -1.88 -26.27
C ASP A 41 8.18 -0.97 -27.25
N ARG A 42 7.10 -0.30 -26.80
CA ARG A 42 6.26 0.56 -27.64
C ARG A 42 6.63 2.05 -27.58
N HIS A 43 7.26 2.50 -26.49
CA HIS A 43 7.64 3.90 -26.25
C HIS A 43 9.11 4.01 -25.81
N PRO A 44 10.07 3.49 -26.62
CA PRO A 44 11.47 3.43 -26.22
C PRO A 44 12.08 4.81 -25.95
N ASP A 45 11.62 5.86 -26.62
CA ASP A 45 12.11 7.23 -26.45
C ASP A 45 11.74 7.84 -25.08
N GLN A 46 10.73 7.29 -24.40
CA GLN A 46 10.31 7.69 -23.05
C GLN A 46 10.80 6.72 -21.97
N PHE A 47 11.55 5.68 -22.33
CA PHE A 47 12.04 4.66 -21.40
C PHE A 47 13.55 4.76 -21.20
N VAL A 48 13.98 4.73 -19.94
CA VAL A 48 15.40 4.77 -19.57
C VAL A 48 15.71 3.64 -18.59
N SER A 49 16.53 2.68 -19.02
CA SER A 49 17.10 1.68 -18.11
C SER A 49 18.27 2.29 -17.34
N MET A 50 18.22 2.20 -16.02
CA MET A 50 19.26 2.69 -15.12
C MET A 50 20.15 1.55 -14.57
N GLY A 51 19.89 0.30 -14.98
CA GLY A 51 20.54 -0.89 -14.42
C GLY A 51 20.25 -1.09 -12.93
N MET A 52 20.93 -2.04 -12.28
CA MET A 52 20.82 -2.28 -10.82
C MET A 52 21.55 -1.20 -10.01
N ALA A 53 21.16 0.06 -10.16
CA ALA A 53 21.83 1.22 -9.60
C ALA A 53 20.82 2.24 -9.03
N GLU A 54 20.03 1.84 -8.03
CA GLU A 54 18.94 2.66 -7.48
C GLU A 54 19.42 4.03 -6.93
N GLN A 55 20.62 4.08 -6.35
CA GLN A 55 21.26 5.33 -5.90
C GLN A 55 21.46 6.31 -7.06
N ASN A 56 21.99 5.82 -8.18
CA ASN A 56 22.18 6.64 -9.38
C ASN A 56 20.83 7.03 -10.00
N MET A 57 19.88 6.09 -10.12
CA MET A 57 18.53 6.34 -10.63
C MET A 57 17.82 7.45 -9.85
N MET A 58 17.91 7.44 -8.52
CA MET A 58 17.27 8.44 -7.66
C MET A 58 17.83 9.85 -7.89
N SER A 59 19.15 10.00 -7.88
CA SER A 59 19.80 11.30 -8.16
C SER A 59 19.52 11.77 -9.57
N PHE A 60 19.55 10.87 -10.55
CA PHE A 60 19.24 11.17 -11.95
C PHE A 60 17.79 11.66 -12.10
N ALA A 61 16.82 11.00 -11.45
CA ALA A 61 15.44 11.43 -11.43
C ALA A 61 15.26 12.82 -10.77
N GLY A 62 16.01 13.11 -9.70
CA GLY A 62 16.06 14.47 -9.13
C GLY A 62 16.52 15.52 -10.14
N GLY A 63 17.55 15.21 -10.94
CA GLY A 63 18.03 16.06 -12.03
C GLY A 63 17.01 16.24 -13.17
N LEU A 64 16.32 15.17 -13.57
CA LEU A 64 15.22 15.24 -14.55
C LEU A 64 14.08 16.14 -14.06
N GLY A 65 13.68 15.99 -12.80
CA GLY A 65 12.68 16.86 -12.17
C GLY A 65 13.12 18.33 -12.08
N LEU A 66 14.42 18.61 -12.00
CA LEU A 66 14.96 19.96 -12.12
C LEU A 66 14.88 20.50 -13.55
N ALA A 67 15.11 19.64 -14.55
CA ALA A 67 15.05 20.00 -15.96
C ALA A 67 13.61 20.12 -16.52
N GLY A 68 12.58 19.90 -15.69
CA GLY A 68 11.17 20.04 -16.08
C GLY A 68 10.51 18.76 -16.57
N PHE A 69 11.20 17.61 -16.54
CA PHE A 69 10.60 16.30 -16.80
C PHE A 69 9.83 15.80 -15.56
N ARG A 70 8.90 14.86 -15.80
CA ARG A 70 8.13 14.14 -14.77
C ARG A 70 8.59 12.67 -14.70
N PRO A 71 9.68 12.34 -13.98
CA PRO A 71 10.17 10.98 -13.91
C PRO A 71 9.29 10.09 -13.02
N PHE A 72 8.91 8.94 -13.59
CA PHE A 72 8.34 7.81 -12.87
C PHE A 72 9.41 6.72 -12.75
N ILE A 73 9.90 6.51 -11.53
CA ILE A 73 10.96 5.54 -11.24
C ILE A 73 10.34 4.24 -10.72
N HIS A 74 10.79 3.10 -11.24
CA HIS A 74 10.23 1.79 -10.96
C HIS A 74 11.30 0.82 -10.47
N THR A 75 11.07 0.24 -9.30
CA THR A 75 11.82 -0.89 -8.74
C THR A 75 10.98 -1.54 -7.62
N PHE A 76 11.47 -2.60 -6.99
CA PHE A 76 10.84 -3.12 -5.78
C PHE A 76 10.99 -2.14 -4.64
N GLY A 77 9.97 -2.09 -3.78
CA GLY A 77 9.86 -1.03 -2.80
C GLY A 77 11.06 -1.01 -1.87
N VAL A 78 11.51 -2.18 -1.43
CA VAL A 78 12.70 -2.35 -0.59
C VAL A 78 13.98 -1.74 -1.20
N PHE A 79 14.13 -1.79 -2.51
CA PHE A 79 15.30 -1.22 -3.20
C PHE A 79 15.13 0.29 -3.44
N MET A 80 13.89 0.77 -3.60
CA MET A 80 13.61 2.19 -3.85
C MET A 80 14.01 3.09 -2.69
N TYR A 81 13.94 2.64 -1.44
CA TYR A 81 14.21 3.51 -0.29
C TYR A 81 15.41 3.09 0.56
N ARG A 82 15.68 1.79 0.76
CA ARG A 82 16.77 1.38 1.67
C ARG A 82 18.13 1.82 1.13
N ARG A 83 18.39 1.58 -0.17
CA ARG A 83 19.69 1.87 -0.79
C ARG A 83 19.89 3.35 -1.11
N PRO A 84 18.91 4.06 -1.71
CA PRO A 84 19.12 5.45 -2.14
C PRO A 84 18.51 6.48 -1.17
N TYR A 85 18.45 6.17 0.13
CA TYR A 85 17.76 7.03 1.11
C TYR A 85 18.31 8.46 1.14
N ASP A 86 19.63 8.61 1.15
CA ASP A 86 20.26 9.94 1.13
C ASP A 86 20.00 10.69 -0.19
N GLN A 87 20.06 9.98 -1.33
CA GLN A 87 19.76 10.56 -2.63
C GLN A 87 18.30 11.00 -2.74
N LEU A 88 17.36 10.23 -2.15
CA LEU A 88 15.95 10.58 -2.06
C LEU A 88 15.77 11.90 -1.29
N MET A 89 16.43 12.02 -0.13
CA MET A 89 16.34 13.25 0.66
C MET A 89 16.94 14.45 -0.08
N ALA A 90 18.19 14.35 -0.52
CA ALA A 90 18.95 15.46 -1.08
C ALA A 90 18.47 15.89 -2.49
N SER A 91 18.16 14.91 -3.36
CA SER A 91 17.89 15.19 -4.77
C SER A 91 16.41 15.36 -5.09
N VAL A 92 15.52 14.82 -4.24
CA VAL A 92 14.08 14.76 -4.54
C VAL A 92 13.25 15.46 -3.46
N ALA A 93 13.33 15.04 -2.21
CA ALA A 93 12.41 15.50 -1.16
C ALA A 93 12.70 16.93 -0.68
N TYR A 94 13.95 17.24 -0.35
CA TYR A 94 14.36 18.58 0.06
C TYR A 94 14.05 19.65 -1.00
N PRO A 95 14.43 19.48 -2.29
CA PRO A 95 14.06 20.41 -3.35
C PRO A 95 12.61 20.27 -3.85
N ARG A 96 11.78 19.42 -3.22
CA ARG A 96 10.36 19.19 -3.55
C ARG A 96 10.14 18.89 -5.05
N ARG A 97 10.96 18.01 -5.62
CA ARG A 97 10.86 17.64 -7.05
C ARG A 97 9.64 16.76 -7.31
N LYS A 98 8.97 17.00 -8.44
CA LYS A 98 7.83 16.22 -8.92
C LYS A 98 8.29 14.86 -9.48
N VAL A 99 8.71 13.96 -8.58
CA VAL A 99 9.16 12.59 -8.90
C VAL A 99 8.14 11.58 -8.39
N ARG A 100 7.87 10.51 -9.15
CA ARG A 100 6.95 9.44 -8.77
C ARG A 100 7.73 8.17 -8.48
N LEU A 101 7.68 7.73 -7.23
CA LEU A 101 8.40 6.57 -6.75
C LEU A 101 7.46 5.37 -6.71
N MET A 102 7.49 4.56 -7.77
CA MET A 102 6.59 3.42 -7.96
C MET A 102 7.24 2.16 -7.36
N GLY A 103 6.94 1.91 -6.08
CA GLY A 103 7.48 0.81 -5.30
C GLY A 103 6.59 -0.43 -5.37
N PHE A 104 7.08 -1.48 -6.02
CA PHE A 104 6.38 -2.76 -6.15
C PHE A 104 6.70 -3.72 -5.00
N LEU A 105 5.86 -4.74 -4.81
CA LEU A 105 5.99 -5.74 -3.74
C LEU A 105 5.93 -5.13 -2.32
N PRO A 106 4.85 -4.43 -1.96
CA PRO A 106 4.71 -3.85 -0.63
C PRO A 106 4.63 -4.92 0.46
N GLY A 107 5.33 -4.71 1.58
CA GLY A 107 5.27 -5.58 2.75
C GLY A 107 5.64 -7.02 2.44
N ILE A 108 4.77 -7.95 2.83
CA ILE A 108 5.00 -9.40 2.72
C ILE A 108 4.42 -10.04 1.46
N THR A 109 4.17 -9.28 0.39
CA THR A 109 3.55 -9.81 -0.83
C THR A 109 4.43 -10.76 -1.63
N THR A 110 5.74 -10.81 -1.35
CA THR A 110 6.71 -11.66 -2.06
C THR A 110 7.24 -12.81 -1.18
N PRO A 111 7.43 -14.01 -1.75
CA PRO A 111 8.16 -15.12 -1.15
C PRO A 111 9.67 -14.88 -0.99
N GLY A 112 10.24 -13.81 -1.54
CA GLY A 112 11.66 -13.49 -1.42
C GLY A 112 12.16 -13.18 0.00
N GLY A 113 11.26 -13.10 0.99
CA GLY A 113 11.60 -12.86 2.39
C GLY A 113 12.22 -11.49 2.63
N MET A 114 12.92 -11.34 3.76
CA MET A 114 13.51 -10.07 4.24
C MET A 114 14.23 -9.24 3.16
N THR A 115 14.92 -9.88 2.22
CA THR A 115 15.71 -9.18 1.19
C THR A 115 14.85 -8.47 0.14
N HIS A 116 13.60 -8.89 -0.04
CA HIS A 116 12.66 -8.40 -1.05
C HIS A 116 11.40 -7.74 -0.44
N GLN A 117 11.17 -7.91 0.86
CA GLN A 117 9.99 -7.42 1.55
C GLN A 117 10.21 -6.00 2.08
N SER A 118 9.30 -5.10 1.70
CA SER A 118 9.28 -3.70 2.09
C SER A 118 8.34 -3.51 3.29
N ILE A 119 8.80 -3.80 4.50
CA ILE A 119 7.93 -3.85 5.70
C ILE A 119 7.95 -2.60 6.56
N GLU A 120 8.91 -1.70 6.34
CA GLU A 120 9.13 -0.47 7.09
C GLU A 120 9.11 0.82 6.23
N ASP A 121 8.73 0.70 4.95
CA ASP A 121 8.77 1.81 4.00
C ASP A 121 7.83 2.96 4.37
N ILE A 122 6.64 2.67 4.89
CA ILE A 122 5.70 3.72 5.30
C ILE A 122 6.31 4.52 6.45
N ALA A 123 6.92 3.86 7.44
CA ALA A 123 7.57 4.55 8.55
C ALA A 123 8.69 5.48 8.06
N VAL A 124 9.55 4.97 7.17
CA VAL A 124 10.64 5.77 6.58
C VAL A 124 10.06 6.95 5.81
N MET A 125 9.12 6.72 4.88
CA MET A 125 8.58 7.77 4.01
C MET A 125 7.76 8.82 4.78
N ARG A 126 7.03 8.41 5.81
CA ARG A 126 6.25 9.35 6.64
C ARG A 126 7.16 10.35 7.34
N SER A 127 8.38 9.96 7.71
CA SER A 127 9.35 10.85 8.34
C SER A 127 9.94 11.91 7.39
N ILE A 128 9.86 11.71 6.07
CA ILE A 128 10.46 12.62 5.08
C ILE A 128 9.54 13.84 4.84
N PRO A 129 10.02 15.09 5.02
CA PRO A 129 9.26 16.29 4.65
C PRO A 129 8.91 16.34 3.16
N ASN A 130 7.82 17.03 2.81
CA ASN A 130 7.28 17.16 1.44
C ASN A 130 6.80 15.86 0.76
N MET A 131 7.06 14.68 1.34
CA MET A 131 6.66 13.40 0.76
C MET A 131 5.16 13.16 0.93
N SER A 132 4.51 12.74 -0.16
CA SER A 132 3.17 12.11 -0.12
C SER A 132 3.29 10.60 -0.28
N ILE A 133 2.33 9.86 0.28
CA ILE A 133 2.33 8.40 0.33
C ILE A 133 0.95 7.90 -0.09
N LEU A 134 0.95 7.10 -1.15
CA LEU A 134 -0.21 6.38 -1.65
C LEU A 134 0.03 4.86 -1.55
N GLU A 135 -1.01 4.10 -1.26
CA GLU A 135 -0.99 2.64 -1.28
C GLU A 135 -2.24 2.10 -1.97
N THR A 136 -2.06 1.21 -2.93
CA THR A 136 -3.17 0.59 -3.67
C THR A 136 -3.68 -0.65 -2.93
N GLY A 137 -4.99 -0.74 -2.71
CA GLY A 137 -5.65 -1.93 -2.16
C GLY A 137 -6.11 -2.96 -3.19
N ASP A 138 -6.32 -2.54 -4.43
CA ASP A 138 -6.99 -3.35 -5.45
C ASP A 138 -6.60 -2.93 -6.89
N ALA A 139 -7.17 -3.61 -7.89
CA ALA A 139 -6.90 -3.34 -9.29
C ALA A 139 -7.39 -1.95 -9.75
N THR A 140 -8.54 -1.47 -9.28
CA THR A 140 -9.07 -0.13 -9.62
C THR A 140 -8.14 0.98 -9.14
N GLU A 141 -7.55 0.81 -7.97
CA GLU A 141 -6.57 1.75 -7.42
C GLU A 141 -5.22 1.66 -8.13
N VAL A 142 -4.76 0.46 -8.50
CA VAL A 142 -3.58 0.32 -9.37
C VAL A 142 -3.80 0.99 -10.72
N GLU A 143 -5.00 0.89 -11.29
CA GLU A 143 -5.34 1.51 -12.57
C GLU A 143 -5.37 3.05 -12.52
N SER A 144 -5.59 3.63 -11.34
CA SER A 144 -5.70 5.09 -11.13
C SER A 144 -4.48 5.70 -10.43
N ILE A 145 -3.53 4.89 -9.95
CA ILE A 145 -2.40 5.36 -9.14
C ILE A 145 -1.52 6.38 -9.87
N CYS A 146 -1.35 6.25 -11.19
CA CYS A 146 -0.50 7.17 -11.97
C CYS A 146 -1.11 8.58 -12.01
N GLU A 147 -2.40 8.68 -12.30
CA GLU A 147 -3.14 9.94 -12.31
C GLU A 147 -3.20 10.56 -10.90
N ALA A 148 -3.50 9.74 -9.88
CA ALA A 148 -3.53 10.17 -8.50
C ALA A 148 -2.18 10.72 -8.04
N ALA A 149 -1.09 9.99 -8.28
CA ALA A 149 0.24 10.43 -7.91
C ALA A 149 0.68 11.68 -8.69
N ASP A 150 0.32 11.81 -9.97
CA ASP A 150 0.70 12.99 -10.75
C ASP A 150 -0.09 14.25 -10.40
N SER A 151 -1.29 14.11 -9.82
CA SER A 151 -2.08 15.24 -9.35
C SER A 151 -1.43 16.02 -8.19
N ILE A 152 -0.48 15.41 -7.49
CA ILE A 152 0.19 15.97 -6.30
C ILE A 152 1.42 16.78 -6.72
N ASP A 153 1.59 17.99 -6.18
CA ASP A 153 2.85 18.72 -6.31
C ASP A 153 3.93 18.18 -5.34
N GLY A 154 5.18 18.07 -5.79
CA GLY A 154 6.27 17.44 -5.03
C GLY A 154 6.32 15.91 -5.19
N PRO A 155 7.14 15.21 -4.38
CA PRO A 155 7.39 13.78 -4.54
C PRO A 155 6.30 12.89 -3.94
N VAL A 156 6.06 11.74 -4.59
CA VAL A 156 5.05 10.76 -4.16
C VAL A 156 5.64 9.36 -4.12
N TRP A 157 5.58 8.74 -2.95
CA TRP A 157 5.80 7.30 -2.75
C TRP A 157 4.50 6.54 -3.00
N CYS A 158 4.54 5.56 -3.91
CA CYS A 158 3.41 4.69 -4.21
C CYS A 158 3.77 3.24 -3.90
N ARG A 159 3.03 2.61 -3.00
CA ARG A 159 3.02 1.14 -2.82
C ARG A 159 2.07 0.53 -3.85
N VAL A 160 2.61 -0.19 -4.82
CA VAL A 160 1.87 -0.67 -5.99
C VAL A 160 1.79 -2.20 -6.00
N LEU A 161 0.57 -2.73 -6.17
CA LEU A 161 0.33 -4.16 -6.39
C LEU A 161 0.62 -4.55 -7.84
N ARG A 162 0.95 -5.83 -8.07
CA ARG A 162 1.28 -6.39 -9.39
C ARG A 162 0.84 -7.85 -9.51
N GLY A 163 0.89 -8.36 -10.74
CA GLY A 163 0.56 -9.74 -11.06
C GLY A 163 -0.94 -9.90 -11.19
N SER A 164 -1.52 -10.80 -10.39
CA SER A 164 -2.96 -10.98 -10.31
C SER A 164 -3.50 -10.15 -9.15
N VAL A 165 -4.25 -9.09 -9.45
CA VAL A 165 -4.77 -8.15 -8.43
C VAL A 165 -6.29 -8.19 -8.45
N PRO A 166 -6.96 -8.32 -7.29
CA PRO A 166 -8.41 -8.32 -7.24
C PRO A 166 -9.01 -6.94 -7.45
N ARG A 167 -10.19 -6.84 -8.06
CA ARG A 167 -10.98 -5.61 -8.12
C ARG A 167 -12.00 -5.54 -6.97
N LEU A 168 -11.63 -4.88 -5.88
CA LEU A 168 -12.47 -4.70 -4.70
C LEU A 168 -13.37 -3.47 -4.79
N PHE A 169 -12.97 -2.46 -5.56
CA PHE A 169 -13.55 -1.14 -5.54
C PHE A 169 -14.06 -0.72 -6.92
N ASP A 170 -15.10 0.10 -6.94
CA ASP A 170 -15.70 0.62 -8.19
C ASP A 170 -15.20 2.03 -8.55
N THR A 171 -14.48 2.70 -7.65
CA THR A 171 -14.04 4.10 -7.82
C THR A 171 -12.53 4.24 -7.70
N PRO A 172 -11.91 5.18 -8.43
CA PRO A 172 -10.47 5.42 -8.40
C PRO A 172 -10.01 6.04 -7.07
N ILE A 173 -8.69 6.11 -6.88
CA ILE A 173 -8.08 6.87 -5.78
C ILE A 173 -8.50 8.34 -5.86
N ARG A 174 -8.92 8.90 -4.72
CA ARG A 174 -9.11 10.35 -4.54
C ARG A 174 -8.14 10.85 -3.49
N VAL A 175 -7.07 11.51 -3.92
CA VAL A 175 -5.98 11.92 -3.03
C VAL A 175 -6.50 12.73 -1.84
N GLY A 176 -6.09 12.33 -0.64
CA GLY A 176 -6.45 12.98 0.63
C GLY A 176 -7.78 12.49 1.24
N GLU A 177 -8.61 11.79 0.47
CA GLU A 177 -9.85 11.19 0.98
C GLU A 177 -9.61 9.81 1.63
N MET A 178 -10.51 9.41 2.52
CA MET A 178 -10.62 8.06 3.07
C MET A 178 -11.79 7.33 2.43
N ARG A 179 -11.59 6.06 2.03
CA ARG A 179 -12.66 5.23 1.46
C ARG A 179 -13.40 4.51 2.58
N VAL A 180 -14.67 4.85 2.81
CA VAL A 180 -15.53 4.11 3.75
C VAL A 180 -16.17 2.92 3.04
N LEU A 181 -15.91 1.72 3.55
CA LEU A 181 -16.38 0.44 3.01
C LEU A 181 -17.58 -0.14 3.78
N SER A 182 -17.79 0.29 5.03
CA SER A 182 -19.00 0.00 5.81
C SER A 182 -19.22 1.01 6.93
N GLU A 183 -20.48 1.20 7.32
CA GLU A 183 -20.97 2.25 8.23
C GLU A 183 -21.36 1.73 9.64
N GLY A 184 -20.65 0.72 10.17
CA GLY A 184 -20.94 0.20 11.51
C GLY A 184 -20.67 1.19 12.66
N SER A 185 -21.09 0.84 13.87
CA SER A 185 -20.98 1.72 15.04
C SER A 185 -20.27 1.09 16.24
N ASP A 186 -19.88 -0.18 16.19
CA ASP A 186 -19.26 -0.84 17.34
C ASP A 186 -17.75 -0.64 17.37
N VAL A 187 -17.07 -0.91 16.25
CA VAL A 187 -15.61 -0.84 16.12
C VAL A 187 -15.24 -0.16 14.81
N LEU A 188 -14.25 0.73 14.85
CA LEU A 188 -13.61 1.27 13.66
C LEU A 188 -12.45 0.35 13.26
N VAL A 189 -12.45 -0.13 12.03
CA VAL A 189 -11.35 -0.88 11.40
C VAL A 189 -10.73 -0.01 10.32
N VAL A 190 -9.45 0.28 10.44
CA VAL A 190 -8.67 1.05 9.45
C VAL A 190 -7.65 0.12 8.79
N THR A 191 -7.75 -0.06 7.48
CA THR A 191 -6.85 -0.92 6.71
C THR A 191 -6.14 -0.14 5.61
N ALA A 192 -5.04 -0.70 5.11
CA ALA A 192 -4.38 -0.23 3.89
C ALA A 192 -3.90 -1.43 3.06
N GLY A 193 -3.77 -1.23 1.75
CA GLY A 193 -3.28 -2.26 0.83
C GLY A 193 -4.06 -3.58 0.92
N ILE A 194 -3.32 -4.68 0.82
CA ILE A 194 -3.84 -6.05 0.77
C ILE A 194 -4.68 -6.47 1.99
N THR A 195 -4.47 -5.83 3.15
CA THR A 195 -5.21 -6.18 4.38
C THR A 195 -6.67 -5.74 4.35
N THR A 196 -7.04 -4.92 3.37
CA THR A 196 -8.41 -4.45 3.19
C THR A 196 -9.36 -5.57 2.85
N GLU A 197 -8.93 -6.51 2.00
CA GLU A 197 -9.71 -7.69 1.68
C GLU A 197 -10.00 -8.52 2.93
N GLU A 198 -9.02 -8.70 3.82
CA GLU A 198 -9.17 -9.50 5.03
C GLU A 198 -10.23 -8.92 5.97
N ALA A 199 -10.28 -7.60 6.11
CA ALA A 199 -11.34 -6.94 6.85
C ALA A 199 -12.72 -7.08 6.18
N MET A 200 -12.78 -7.04 4.84
CA MET A 200 -14.02 -7.31 4.12
C MET A 200 -14.51 -8.75 4.34
N ARG A 201 -13.61 -9.74 4.35
CA ARG A 201 -13.92 -11.15 4.59
C ARG A 201 -14.52 -11.43 5.97
N ALA A 202 -14.06 -10.72 6.99
CA ALA A 202 -14.55 -10.88 8.37
C ALA A 202 -15.93 -10.22 8.61
N ARG A 203 -16.31 -9.24 7.78
CA ARG A 203 -17.49 -8.39 8.01
C ARG A 203 -18.78 -9.19 8.17
N SER A 204 -19.04 -10.13 7.27
CA SER A 204 -20.28 -10.93 7.26
C SER A 204 -20.40 -11.77 8.53
N ALA A 205 -19.33 -12.46 8.92
CA ALA A 205 -19.27 -13.27 10.12
C ALA A 205 -19.50 -12.43 11.40
N LEU A 206 -18.81 -11.29 11.53
CA LEU A 206 -18.97 -10.38 12.66
C LEU A 206 -20.39 -9.83 12.77
N SER A 207 -20.99 -9.45 11.64
CA SER A 207 -22.37 -8.96 11.62
C SER A 207 -23.36 -10.03 12.06
N ARG A 208 -23.17 -11.30 11.66
CA ARG A 208 -24.01 -12.43 12.14
C ARG A 208 -23.83 -12.69 13.62
N ALA A 209 -22.65 -12.41 14.16
CA ALA A 209 -22.35 -12.48 15.59
C ALA A 209 -22.82 -11.22 16.38
N GLY A 210 -23.52 -10.29 15.74
CA GLY A 210 -24.11 -9.12 16.39
C GLY A 210 -23.17 -7.92 16.57
N LEU A 211 -22.03 -7.88 15.86
CA LEU A 211 -21.09 -6.77 15.89
C LEU A 211 -20.97 -6.08 14.52
N SER A 212 -21.13 -4.76 14.49
CA SER A 212 -21.03 -3.94 13.29
C SER A 212 -19.69 -3.19 13.22
N ILE A 213 -18.96 -3.36 12.12
CA ILE A 213 -17.70 -2.63 11.89
C ILE A 213 -17.91 -1.43 10.96
N ARG A 214 -17.35 -0.28 11.35
CA ARG A 214 -17.02 0.79 10.41
C ARG A 214 -15.69 0.44 9.78
N HIS A 215 -15.63 0.27 8.48
CA HIS A 215 -14.39 -0.12 7.79
C HIS A 215 -13.93 1.01 6.88
N ILE A 216 -12.71 1.48 7.10
CA ILE A 216 -12.03 2.49 6.28
C ILE A 216 -10.83 1.85 5.59
N HIS A 217 -10.74 2.06 4.29
CA HIS A 217 -9.53 1.82 3.51
C HIS A 217 -8.79 3.13 3.29
N LEU A 218 -7.53 3.18 3.73
CA LEU A 218 -6.67 4.35 3.65
C LEU A 218 -5.69 4.20 2.46
N HIS A 219 -6.08 4.66 1.28
CA HIS A 219 -5.19 4.69 0.11
C HIS A 219 -4.24 5.91 0.13
N THR A 220 -4.57 6.98 0.85
CA THR A 220 -3.70 8.14 1.05
C THR A 220 -3.21 8.15 2.49
N ILE A 221 -1.96 7.76 2.72
CA ILE A 221 -1.38 7.68 4.08
C ILE A 221 -0.79 9.04 4.50
N LYS A 222 -0.31 9.82 3.52
CA LYS A 222 0.22 11.16 3.74
C LYS A 222 0.06 12.00 2.46
N PRO A 223 -0.50 13.21 2.49
CA PRO A 223 -1.31 13.78 3.57
C PRO A 223 -2.68 13.08 3.68
N PHE A 224 -3.34 13.13 4.82
CA PHE A 224 -4.71 12.65 4.98
C PHE A 224 -5.50 13.60 5.89
N ASP A 225 -6.82 13.50 5.85
CA ASP A 225 -7.70 14.34 6.68
C ASP A 225 -7.76 13.82 8.12
N HIS A 226 -6.95 14.39 9.01
CA HIS A 226 -6.94 14.05 10.43
C HIS A 226 -8.29 14.31 11.12
N ALA A 227 -9.01 15.36 10.71
CA ALA A 227 -10.29 15.71 11.34
C ALA A 227 -11.36 14.67 10.99
N GLN A 228 -11.44 14.27 9.72
CA GLN A 228 -12.32 13.18 9.28
C GLN A 228 -12.01 11.86 9.99
N LEU A 229 -10.72 11.55 10.21
CA LEU A 229 -10.35 10.34 10.96
C LEU A 229 -10.85 10.41 12.41
N LEU A 230 -10.72 11.56 13.06
CA LEU A 230 -11.22 11.78 14.43
C LEU A 230 -12.74 11.64 14.50
N ASP A 231 -13.49 12.12 13.51
CA ASP A 231 -14.94 11.94 13.44
C ASP A 231 -15.31 10.45 13.38
N HIS A 232 -14.61 9.68 12.55
CA HIS A 232 -14.81 8.23 12.49
C HIS A 232 -14.46 7.53 13.81
N ILE A 233 -13.38 7.93 14.48
CA ILE A 233 -12.99 7.40 15.81
C ILE A 233 -14.06 7.72 16.86
N GLY A 234 -14.61 8.93 16.84
CA GLY A 234 -15.68 9.37 17.73
C GLY A 234 -17.01 8.64 17.50
N SER A 235 -17.27 8.23 16.26
CA SER A 235 -18.53 7.59 15.85
C SER A 235 -18.71 6.14 16.31
N VAL A 236 -17.67 5.50 16.86
CA VAL A 236 -17.72 4.08 17.25
C VAL A 236 -17.69 3.89 18.77
N ARG A 237 -18.36 2.83 19.24
CA ARG A 237 -18.56 2.56 20.66
C ARG A 237 -17.27 2.12 21.37
N HIS A 238 -16.63 1.05 20.89
CA HIS A 238 -15.59 0.34 21.63
C HIS A 238 -14.18 0.89 21.41
N GLY A 239 -13.82 1.21 20.17
CA GLY A 239 -12.50 1.71 19.82
C GLY A 239 -12.11 1.40 18.40
N VAL A 240 -10.80 1.41 18.16
CA VAL A 240 -10.20 1.37 16.83
C VAL A 240 -9.28 0.16 16.72
N ILE A 241 -9.30 -0.47 15.55
CA ILE A 241 -8.31 -1.47 15.14
C ILE A 241 -7.68 -1.00 13.84
N THR A 242 -6.35 -1.01 13.78
CA THR A 242 -5.64 -0.94 12.51
C THR A 242 -5.20 -2.32 12.08
N LEU A 243 -5.23 -2.60 10.78
CA LEU A 243 -4.65 -3.80 10.19
C LEU A 243 -3.81 -3.38 8.98
N GLU A 244 -2.52 -3.71 9.00
CA GLU A 244 -1.57 -3.18 8.01
C GLU A 244 -0.53 -4.21 7.54
N ASN A 245 -0.20 -4.16 6.25
CA ASN A 245 0.88 -4.93 5.63
C ASN A 245 2.22 -4.18 5.81
N HIS A 246 2.61 -4.01 7.08
CA HIS A 246 3.73 -3.19 7.52
C HIS A 246 4.06 -3.53 8.99
N VAL A 247 5.24 -3.15 9.48
CA VAL A 247 5.53 -3.15 10.93
C VAL A 247 4.60 -2.18 11.65
N THR A 248 4.22 -2.48 12.89
CA THR A 248 3.30 -1.57 13.61
C THR A 248 3.94 -0.25 14.00
N GLU A 249 5.27 -0.16 13.96
CA GLU A 249 6.06 1.00 14.30
C GLU A 249 6.13 1.95 13.10
N GLY A 250 5.55 3.14 13.23
CA GLY A 250 5.60 4.21 12.22
C GLY A 250 4.64 4.01 11.03
N GLY A 251 3.95 2.88 10.95
CA GLY A 251 2.91 2.60 9.95
C GLY A 251 1.57 3.31 10.23
N ILE A 252 0.47 2.79 9.68
CA ILE A 252 -0.87 3.39 9.84
C ILE A 252 -1.39 3.26 11.28
N GLY A 253 -0.97 2.22 12.01
CA GLY A 253 -1.28 2.08 13.43
C GLY A 253 -0.68 3.19 14.27
N SER A 254 0.58 3.57 13.99
CA SER A 254 1.21 4.73 14.62
C SER A 254 0.55 6.05 14.19
N LEU A 255 0.20 6.20 12.90
CA LEU A 255 -0.54 7.37 12.40
C LEU A 255 -1.86 7.61 13.14
N VAL A 256 -2.64 6.55 13.36
CA VAL A 256 -3.90 6.63 14.11
C VAL A 256 -3.62 6.98 15.58
N ALA A 257 -2.61 6.34 16.19
CA ALA A 257 -2.21 6.62 17.57
C ALA A 257 -1.77 8.08 17.79
N GLU A 258 -0.94 8.61 16.90
CA GLU A 258 -0.49 10.01 16.89
C GLU A 258 -1.69 10.96 16.77
N THR A 259 -2.59 10.70 15.81
CA THR A 259 -3.80 11.51 15.60
C THR A 259 -4.70 11.54 16.84
N MET A 260 -4.90 10.39 17.49
CA MET A 260 -5.67 10.30 18.74
C MET A 260 -4.99 11.04 19.90
N ALA A 261 -3.67 10.88 20.04
CA ALA A 261 -2.89 11.49 21.11
C ALA A 261 -2.85 13.02 20.99
N ASP A 262 -2.57 13.54 19.80
CA ASP A 262 -2.51 14.98 19.53
C ASP A 262 -3.85 15.68 19.76
N ALA A 263 -4.96 14.98 19.49
CA ALA A 263 -6.33 15.49 19.72
C ALA A 263 -6.86 15.23 21.13
N GLY A 264 -6.13 14.50 21.98
CA GLY A 264 -6.59 14.13 23.33
C GLY A 264 -7.78 13.15 23.36
N VAL A 265 -7.95 12.31 22.33
CA VAL A 265 -9.06 11.34 22.22
C VAL A 265 -8.72 10.02 22.93
N GLY A 266 -9.45 9.72 24.01
CA GLY A 266 -9.29 8.50 24.80
C GLY A 266 -10.15 7.32 24.34
N LYS A 267 -9.80 6.69 23.20
CA LYS A 267 -10.37 5.40 22.76
C LYS A 267 -9.34 4.28 22.85
N ARG A 268 -9.80 3.03 22.99
CA ARG A 268 -8.91 1.87 22.86
C ARG A 268 -8.44 1.73 21.42
N LEU A 269 -7.17 1.41 21.24
CA LEU A 269 -6.54 1.17 19.94
C LEU A 269 -5.80 -0.17 19.97
N ILE A 270 -6.14 -1.08 19.06
CA ILE A 270 -5.37 -2.30 18.79
C ILE A 270 -4.70 -2.13 17.43
N ARG A 271 -3.38 -2.31 17.37
CA ARG A 271 -2.61 -2.24 16.12
C ARG A 271 -2.25 -3.64 15.67
N LEU A 272 -2.76 -4.10 14.52
CA LEU A 272 -2.43 -5.38 13.90
C LEU A 272 -1.52 -5.12 12.70
N GLY A 273 -0.41 -5.86 12.64
CA GLY A 273 0.72 -5.60 11.75
C GLY A 273 1.90 -6.47 12.19
N LEU A 274 3.02 -6.41 11.49
CA LEU A 274 4.24 -7.11 11.89
C LEU A 274 4.77 -6.55 13.21
N LYS A 275 5.12 -7.44 14.14
CA LYS A 275 5.54 -7.11 15.52
C LYS A 275 7.05 -7.13 15.65
N ASP A 276 7.70 -6.00 15.35
CA ASP A 276 9.15 -5.80 15.44
C ASP A 276 9.97 -7.04 15.04
N THR A 277 9.68 -7.54 13.83
CA THR A 277 10.25 -8.80 13.34
C THR A 277 10.35 -8.78 11.82
N TYR A 278 11.32 -9.52 11.31
CA TYR A 278 11.42 -9.78 9.88
C TYR A 278 10.47 -10.90 9.47
N ALA A 279 9.84 -10.72 8.31
CA ALA A 279 9.13 -11.79 7.66
C ALA A 279 10.10 -12.71 6.88
N HIS A 280 9.86 -14.01 7.00
CA HIS A 280 10.60 -15.02 6.23
C HIS A 280 9.99 -15.17 4.83
N GLY A 281 10.66 -15.95 3.97
CA GLY A 281 10.14 -16.27 2.64
C GLY A 281 9.01 -17.29 2.71
N GLY A 282 7.92 -17.04 1.98
CA GLY A 282 6.74 -17.91 1.95
C GLY A 282 5.65 -17.34 1.06
N SER A 283 4.61 -18.13 0.77
CA SER A 283 3.47 -17.60 0.00
C SER A 283 2.75 -16.51 0.79
N ARG A 284 2.15 -15.53 0.10
CA ARG A 284 1.42 -14.42 0.72
C ARG A 284 0.40 -14.92 1.75
N ALA A 285 -0.44 -15.88 1.37
CA ALA A 285 -1.48 -16.44 2.24
C ALA A 285 -0.89 -17.08 3.52
N TYR A 286 0.20 -17.83 3.38
CA TYR A 286 0.88 -18.43 4.52
C TYR A 286 1.48 -17.37 5.45
N LEU A 287 2.19 -16.38 4.89
CA LEU A 287 2.81 -15.31 5.68
C LEU A 287 1.76 -14.46 6.39
N MET A 288 0.65 -14.10 5.73
CA MET A 288 -0.45 -13.34 6.36
C MET A 288 -1.01 -14.09 7.56
N ARG A 289 -1.26 -15.39 7.44
CA ARG A 289 -1.74 -16.21 8.56
C ARG A 289 -0.69 -16.35 9.68
N TYR A 290 0.55 -16.64 9.31
CA TYR A 290 1.65 -16.83 10.28
C TYR A 290 1.89 -15.58 11.12
N TYR A 291 1.88 -14.41 10.49
CA TYR A 291 2.13 -13.13 11.14
C TYR A 291 0.87 -12.43 11.68
N GLY A 292 -0.31 -13.06 11.57
CA GLY A 292 -1.55 -12.51 12.09
C GLY A 292 -2.01 -11.24 11.38
N LEU A 293 -1.93 -11.23 10.05
CA LEU A 293 -2.39 -10.16 9.16
C LEU A 293 -3.66 -10.55 8.38
N ASP A 294 -4.35 -11.61 8.83
CA ASP A 294 -5.52 -12.19 8.18
C ASP A 294 -6.84 -11.83 8.89
N ALA A 295 -7.95 -12.23 8.28
CA ALA A 295 -9.30 -12.00 8.77
C ALA A 295 -9.53 -12.58 10.18
N LEU A 296 -8.96 -13.76 10.49
CA LEU A 296 -9.04 -14.33 11.84
C LEU A 296 -8.25 -13.52 12.86
N ALA A 297 -7.10 -12.95 12.48
CA ALA A 297 -6.37 -12.06 13.36
C ALA A 297 -7.15 -10.77 13.64
N LEU A 298 -7.87 -10.24 12.65
CA LEU A 298 -8.80 -9.13 12.85
C LEU A 298 -9.89 -9.50 13.86
N VAL A 299 -10.55 -10.66 13.69
CA VAL A 299 -11.57 -11.15 14.63
C VAL A 299 -11.00 -11.21 16.05
N ARG A 300 -9.84 -11.86 16.26
CA ARG A 300 -9.19 -11.92 17.59
C ARG A 300 -8.85 -10.53 18.14
N GLY A 301 -8.44 -9.61 17.28
CA GLY A 301 -8.21 -8.22 17.64
C GLY A 301 -9.49 -7.53 18.13
N ILE A 302 -10.62 -7.78 17.47
CA ILE A 302 -11.95 -7.29 17.88
C ILE A 302 -12.36 -7.92 19.20
N GLU A 303 -12.20 -9.22 19.39
CA GLU A 303 -12.51 -9.90 20.66
C GLU A 303 -11.70 -9.32 21.81
N THR A 304 -10.41 -9.07 21.59
CA THR A 304 -9.54 -8.37 22.56
C THR A 304 -10.03 -6.95 22.84
N LEU A 305 -10.42 -6.22 21.79
CA LEU A 305 -10.90 -4.85 21.89
C LEU A 305 -12.26 -4.77 22.60
N THR A 306 -13.16 -5.73 22.46
CA THR A 306 -14.52 -5.67 23.03
C THR A 306 -14.63 -6.42 24.35
N GLY A 307 -13.79 -7.43 24.58
CA GLY A 307 -13.92 -8.39 25.67
C GLY A 307 -15.01 -9.44 25.43
N GLN A 308 -15.46 -9.62 24.18
CA GLN A 308 -16.47 -10.60 23.77
C GLN A 308 -15.83 -11.65 22.87
N GLU A 309 -16.16 -12.92 23.07
CA GLU A 309 -15.76 -14.00 22.16
C GLU A 309 -16.90 -14.25 21.17
N PHE A 310 -16.59 -14.29 19.86
CA PHE A 310 -17.58 -14.51 18.80
C PHE A 310 -17.61 -15.95 18.30
N GLY A 311 -16.56 -16.74 18.60
CA GLY A 311 -16.46 -18.14 18.16
C GLY A 311 -16.36 -18.30 16.64
N ILE A 312 -15.97 -17.24 15.93
CA ILE A 312 -15.85 -17.22 14.46
C ILE A 312 -14.61 -18.03 14.05
N THR A 313 -14.81 -18.94 13.11
CA THR A 313 -13.78 -19.81 12.54
C THR A 313 -13.52 -19.48 11.06
N GLU A 314 -12.53 -20.12 10.44
CA GLU A 314 -12.24 -19.90 9.00
C GLU A 314 -13.45 -20.23 8.11
N ASP A 315 -14.26 -21.22 8.50
CA ASP A 315 -15.43 -21.66 7.73
C ASP A 315 -16.59 -20.63 7.76
N ASP A 316 -16.58 -19.73 8.73
CA ASP A 316 -17.55 -18.65 8.85
C ASP A 316 -17.19 -17.42 7.99
N LEU A 317 -15.91 -17.28 7.67
CA LEU A 317 -15.40 -16.14 6.90
C LEU A 317 -15.78 -16.28 5.42
N ASP A 318 -15.97 -15.14 4.76
CA ASP A 318 -16.07 -15.16 3.32
C ASP A 318 -14.73 -15.68 2.74
N HIS A 319 -14.81 -16.56 1.73
CA HIS A 319 -13.66 -17.34 1.28
C HIS A 319 -12.43 -16.48 0.95
N ALA A 320 -11.28 -16.89 1.49
CA ALA A 320 -9.97 -16.39 1.11
C ALA A 320 -9.67 -16.72 -0.36
N ARG A 321 -8.95 -15.84 -1.04
CA ARG A 321 -8.41 -16.13 -2.36
C ARG A 321 -7.06 -16.83 -2.23
N VAL A 322 -6.91 -17.98 -2.88
CA VAL A 322 -5.62 -18.66 -3.05
C VAL A 322 -5.10 -18.29 -4.44
N ASP A 323 -4.01 -17.51 -4.49
CA ASP A 323 -3.30 -17.28 -5.74
C ASP A 323 -2.43 -18.51 -6.04
N ASP A 324 -2.56 -19.09 -7.23
CA ASP A 324 -1.60 -20.08 -7.72
C ASP A 324 -0.25 -19.40 -7.96
N VAL A 325 0.79 -19.86 -7.25
CA VAL A 325 2.18 -19.39 -7.46
C VAL A 325 2.73 -20.06 -8.71
N HIS A 326 2.20 -19.69 -9.87
CA HIS A 326 2.67 -20.14 -11.17
C HIS A 326 3.02 -18.92 -12.01
N SER A 327 4.26 -18.45 -11.86
CA SER A 327 4.80 -17.42 -12.77
C SER A 327 6.02 -17.96 -13.51
N LEU A 328 6.02 -17.76 -14.83
CA LEU A 328 7.11 -18.05 -15.76
C LEU A 328 8.21 -16.97 -15.73
N VAL A 329 8.12 -16.00 -14.80
CA VAL A 329 9.08 -14.91 -14.63
C VAL A 329 10.23 -15.38 -13.72
N LYS A 330 11.41 -14.73 -13.81
CA LYS A 330 12.61 -15.02 -12.97
C LYS A 330 12.20 -15.32 -11.52
N ALA A 331 12.80 -16.35 -10.91
CA ALA A 331 12.48 -16.79 -9.55
C ALA A 331 12.62 -15.68 -8.48
N GLU A 332 13.45 -14.67 -8.75
CA GLU A 332 13.65 -13.48 -7.92
C GLU A 332 12.48 -12.48 -7.95
N ALA A 333 11.60 -12.60 -8.96
CA ALA A 333 10.44 -11.74 -9.18
C ALA A 333 9.11 -12.41 -8.77
N LEU A 334 9.20 -13.64 -8.23
CA LEU A 334 8.10 -14.37 -7.61
C LEU A 334 7.80 -13.80 -6.23
#